data_AF-A0A9E2NJH0-F1
#
_entry.id   AF-A0A9E2NJH0-F1
#
_cell.length_a   1.000
_cell.length_b   1.000
_cell.length_c   1.000
_cell.angle_alpha   90.00
_cell.angle_beta   90.00
_cell.angle_gamma   90.00
#
_symmetry.space_group_name_H-M   'P 1'
#
loop_
_entity.id
_entity.type
_entity.pdbx_description
1 polymer ?
#
loop_
_entity_poly.entity_id
_entity_poly.type
_entity_poly.pdbx_seq_one_letter_code
_entity_poly.pdbx_strand_id
1 'polypeptide(L)'
;MFLVIAGVVLLAIFALTNSSDDEGATPTPTASESVSEEPTAEPSESASEEPALSAYEAPQSFVAIANGSEGVTLRWKAPTATEGLTGYVISVSYNAVDFTEVTTVAADQLSYAIAKVGDEGGTQFLLQSVYSDGTKVDAKKFSLKGKFQ
;
A
#
# COMPACT_ATOMS: atom_id res chain seq x y z
N MET A 1 -4.33 36.34 4.65
CA MET A 1 -2.85 36.42 4.61
C MET A 1 -2.37 35.20 3.84
N PHE A 2 -1.94 35.35 2.58
CA PHE A 2 -1.48 34.22 1.76
C PHE A 2 0.04 34.16 1.81
N LEU A 3 0.61 32.98 2.03
CA LEU A 3 2.05 32.76 2.00
C LEU A 3 2.40 31.93 0.76
N VAL A 4 2.73 32.62 -0.34
CA VAL A 4 3.30 31.98 -1.54
C VAL A 4 4.80 31.80 -1.33
N ILE A 5 5.25 30.56 -1.21
CA ILE A 5 6.68 30.23 -1.21
C ILE A 5 7.00 29.61 -2.56
N ALA A 6 7.58 30.42 -3.44
CA ALA A 6 8.30 29.92 -4.60
C ALA A 6 9.68 29.44 -4.15
N GLY A 7 10.08 28.23 -4.58
CA GLY A 7 11.37 27.63 -4.25
C GLY A 7 11.90 26.81 -5.42
N VAL A 8 12.65 27.46 -6.31
CA VAL A 8 13.42 26.79 -7.36
C VAL A 8 14.72 26.26 -6.76
N VAL A 9 14.99 24.96 -6.94
CA VAL A 9 16.34 24.39 -6.89
C VAL A 9 16.52 23.48 -8.11
N LEU A 10 17.74 23.49 -8.65
CA LEU A 10 18.12 22.99 -9.98
C LEU A 10 19.41 22.16 -9.83
N LEU A 11 19.73 21.34 -10.85
CA LEU A 11 21.02 20.62 -11.06
C LEU A 11 21.15 19.31 -10.25
N ALA A 12 21.80 18.24 -10.71
CA ALA A 12 22.58 18.04 -11.94
C ALA A 12 22.37 16.63 -12.54
N ILE A 13 22.51 16.49 -13.86
CA ILE A 13 22.70 15.18 -14.50
C ILE A 13 24.17 14.74 -14.37
N PHE A 14 24.39 13.46 -14.06
CA PHE A 14 25.69 12.81 -14.23
C PHE A 14 25.53 11.61 -15.17
N ALA A 15 25.78 11.84 -16.45
CA ALA A 15 25.98 10.77 -17.41
C ALA A 15 27.44 10.30 -17.30
N LEU A 16 27.65 9.05 -16.90
CA LEU A 16 28.98 8.41 -16.94
C LEU A 16 29.11 7.67 -18.26
N THR A 17 29.90 8.24 -19.17
CA THR A 17 30.24 7.68 -20.49
C THR A 17 31.65 7.09 -20.45
N ASN A 18 31.81 5.80 -20.78
CA ASN A 18 33.08 5.15 -21.16
C ASN A 18 32.77 3.69 -21.58
N SER A 19 33.26 3.08 -22.67
CA SER A 19 34.04 3.57 -23.83
C SER A 19 33.81 2.65 -25.05
N SER A 20 34.22 3.14 -26.23
CA SER A 20 34.16 2.54 -27.57
C SER A 20 35.09 1.32 -27.83
N ASP A 21 34.62 0.40 -28.70
CA ASP A 21 35.11 0.03 -30.07
C ASP A 21 36.65 -0.10 -30.34
N ASP A 22 37.20 -0.98 -31.21
CA ASP A 22 36.62 -1.93 -32.21
C ASP A 22 37.65 -3.05 -32.64
N GLU A 23 37.22 -3.99 -33.51
CA GLU A 23 37.96 -4.92 -34.40
C GLU A 23 38.82 -6.11 -33.87
N GLY A 24 38.82 -7.21 -34.65
CA GLY A 24 39.79 -8.32 -34.52
C GLY A 24 39.32 -9.70 -35.05
N ALA A 25 39.63 -10.05 -36.30
CA ALA A 25 39.33 -11.36 -36.91
C ALA A 25 39.90 -12.56 -36.12
N THR A 26 39.29 -13.76 -36.13
CA THR A 26 39.50 -14.82 -37.15
C THR A 26 38.62 -16.06 -36.79
N PRO A 27 38.06 -16.84 -37.74
CA PRO A 27 37.03 -17.86 -37.44
C PRO A 27 37.58 -19.26 -37.11
N THR A 28 36.77 -20.07 -36.42
CA THR A 28 36.84 -21.55 -36.45
C THR A 28 35.45 -22.18 -36.37
N PRO A 29 34.98 -22.92 -37.40
CA PRO A 29 33.77 -23.72 -37.33
C PRO A 29 34.06 -25.13 -36.78
N THR A 30 33.32 -25.55 -35.75
CA THR A 30 33.34 -26.89 -35.15
C THR A 30 32.16 -26.96 -34.15
N ALA A 31 31.36 -28.02 -34.07
CA ALA A 31 31.16 -29.15 -34.98
C ALA A 31 29.83 -29.85 -34.64
N SER A 32 29.48 -30.83 -35.47
CA SER A 32 28.67 -32.01 -35.13
C SER A 32 27.24 -31.85 -34.65
N GLU A 33 26.36 -32.47 -35.43
CA GLU A 33 25.22 -33.23 -34.94
C GLU A 33 25.51 -33.95 -33.61
N SER A 34 24.59 -33.88 -32.66
CA SER A 34 24.39 -34.91 -31.63
C SER A 34 22.97 -34.77 -31.08
N VAL A 35 22.04 -35.51 -31.70
CA VAL A 35 20.84 -35.97 -30.98
C VAL A 35 21.35 -37.01 -29.99
N SER A 36 21.22 -36.75 -28.69
CA SER A 36 21.52 -37.73 -27.65
C SER A 36 20.56 -37.55 -26.48
N GLU A 37 19.96 -38.68 -26.14
CA GLU A 37 18.86 -38.92 -25.21
C GLU A 37 19.20 -38.64 -23.73
N GLU A 38 18.17 -38.17 -22.98
CA GLU A 38 17.94 -38.40 -21.54
C GLU A 38 18.99 -37.86 -20.51
N PRO A 39 18.71 -37.82 -19.18
CA PRO A 39 17.50 -38.19 -18.43
C PRO A 39 16.96 -37.09 -17.48
N THR A 40 15.89 -37.44 -16.76
CA THR A 40 15.47 -36.96 -15.41
C THR A 40 15.94 -35.59 -14.89
N ALA A 41 14.97 -34.68 -14.76
CA ALA A 41 14.78 -33.94 -13.52
C ALA A 41 13.30 -33.52 -13.43
N GLU A 42 12.56 -34.07 -12.48
CA GLU A 42 11.44 -33.32 -11.89
C GLU A 42 12.06 -32.29 -10.94
N PRO A 43 12.08 -30.97 -11.26
CA PRO A 43 12.02 -29.99 -10.20
C PRO A 43 10.63 -30.15 -9.60
N SER A 44 10.55 -30.85 -8.47
CA SER A 44 9.38 -30.79 -7.60
C SER A 44 9.37 -29.43 -6.90
N GLU A 45 9.26 -28.37 -7.69
CA GLU A 45 8.92 -27.03 -7.24
C GLU A 45 7.42 -27.01 -6.92
N SER A 46 7.06 -27.81 -5.92
CA SER A 46 6.06 -27.39 -4.96
C SER A 46 6.63 -26.17 -4.24
N ALA A 47 6.57 -25.01 -4.93
CA ALA A 47 6.56 -23.71 -4.30
C ALA A 47 5.30 -23.68 -3.43
N SER A 48 5.42 -24.26 -2.23
CA SER A 48 4.57 -23.89 -1.13
C SER A 48 4.80 -22.40 -0.95
N GLU A 49 3.85 -21.59 -1.44
CA GLU A 49 3.75 -20.17 -1.14
C GLU A 49 3.46 -20.04 0.37
N GLU A 50 4.49 -20.30 1.18
CA GLU A 50 4.59 -19.77 2.52
C GLU A 50 4.49 -18.25 2.34
N PRO A 51 3.42 -17.60 2.82
CA PRO A 51 3.23 -16.18 2.59
C PRO A 51 4.38 -15.45 3.27
N ALA A 52 5.24 -14.81 2.48
CA ALA A 52 6.32 -13.99 3.00
C ALA A 52 5.72 -12.98 3.99
N LEU A 53 6.04 -13.15 5.27
CA LEU A 53 5.44 -12.38 6.35
C LEU A 53 5.77 -10.90 6.13
N SER A 54 4.79 -10.16 5.61
CA SER A 54 4.93 -8.74 5.36
C SER A 54 5.02 -8.06 6.71
N ALA A 55 6.14 -7.41 7.00
CA ALA A 55 6.40 -6.73 8.27
C ALA A 55 5.35 -5.66 8.60
N TYR A 56 4.62 -5.19 7.58
CA TYR A 56 3.51 -4.25 7.70
C TYR A 56 2.27 -4.85 7.03
N GLU A 57 1.14 -4.83 7.73
CA GLU A 57 -0.14 -5.34 7.24
C GLU A 57 -1.25 -4.31 7.53
N ALA A 58 -2.25 -4.26 6.65
CA ALA A 58 -3.42 -3.41 6.83
C ALA A 58 -4.36 -3.96 7.92
N PRO A 59 -5.09 -3.09 8.66
CA PRO A 59 -6.10 -3.56 9.59
C PRO A 59 -7.23 -4.30 8.86
N GLN A 60 -7.62 -5.45 9.40
CA GLN A 60 -8.54 -6.38 8.76
C GLN A 60 -10.00 -6.10 9.11
N SER A 61 -10.95 -6.65 8.34
CA SER A 61 -12.39 -6.58 8.64
C SER A 61 -12.94 -5.16 8.88
N PHE A 62 -12.40 -4.14 8.20
CA PHE A 62 -12.83 -2.75 8.35
C PHE A 62 -14.27 -2.55 7.83
N VAL A 63 -15.19 -2.19 8.73
CA VAL A 63 -16.62 -2.06 8.48
C VAL A 63 -17.22 -0.85 9.23
N ALA A 64 -18.35 -0.36 8.73
CA ALA A 64 -19.20 0.60 9.44
C ALA A 64 -20.50 -0.06 9.90
N ILE A 65 -20.87 0.16 11.16
CA ILE A 65 -22.13 -0.28 11.76
C ILE A 65 -23.01 0.96 11.97
N ALA A 66 -24.21 1.00 11.40
CA ALA A 66 -25.09 2.17 11.51
C ALA A 66 -25.66 2.34 12.93
N ASN A 67 -25.49 3.53 13.50
CA ASN A 67 -26.06 3.93 14.79
C ASN A 67 -27.39 4.70 14.55
N GLY A 68 -28.30 4.11 13.78
CA GLY A 68 -29.50 4.82 13.29
C GLY A 68 -29.14 6.02 12.41
N SER A 69 -29.73 7.18 12.69
CA SER A 69 -29.50 8.42 11.93
C SER A 69 -28.31 9.25 12.41
N GLU A 70 -27.76 8.97 13.59
CA GLU A 70 -26.75 9.82 14.24
C GLU A 70 -25.35 9.67 13.66
N GLY A 71 -25.04 8.52 13.05
CA GLY A 71 -23.69 8.22 12.56
C GLY A 71 -23.43 6.75 12.34
N VAL A 72 -22.16 6.39 12.28
CA VAL A 72 -21.71 4.98 12.24
C VAL A 72 -20.62 4.72 13.28
N THR A 73 -20.61 3.50 13.82
CA THR A 73 -19.47 2.96 14.54
C THR A 73 -18.58 2.23 13.53
N LEU A 74 -17.41 2.78 13.25
CA LEU A 74 -16.35 2.10 12.53
C LEU A 74 -15.76 1.00 13.43
N ARG A 75 -15.53 -0.18 12.86
CA ARG A 75 -14.90 -1.33 13.53
C ARG A 75 -13.93 -2.03 12.61
N TRP A 76 -12.87 -2.58 13.19
CA TRP A 76 -11.84 -3.34 12.49
C TRP A 76 -11.23 -4.40 13.43
N LYS A 77 -10.32 -5.19 12.89
CA LYS A 77 -9.42 -6.07 13.64
C LYS A 77 -7.99 -5.57 13.44
N ALA A 78 -7.15 -5.80 14.44
CA ALA A 78 -5.71 -5.59 14.29
C ALA A 78 -5.15 -6.44 13.13
N PRO A 79 -4.08 -5.98 12.47
CA PRO A 79 -3.29 -6.84 11.60
C PRO A 79 -2.67 -8.01 12.36
N THR A 80 -2.25 -9.04 11.64
CA THR A 80 -1.42 -10.14 12.15
C THR A 80 -0.02 -9.63 12.51
N ALA A 81 0.54 -8.77 11.64
CA ALA A 81 1.82 -8.09 11.85
C ALA A 81 1.64 -6.90 12.80
N THR A 82 1.78 -7.14 14.11
CA THR A 82 1.66 -6.14 15.18
C THR A 82 2.99 -5.57 15.66
N GLU A 83 4.13 -6.11 15.22
CA GLU A 83 5.45 -5.58 15.58
C GLU A 83 5.61 -4.13 15.10
N GLY A 84 5.95 -3.23 16.03
CA GLY A 84 6.06 -1.80 15.75
C GLY A 84 4.73 -1.09 15.45
N LEU A 85 3.56 -1.74 15.55
CA LEU A 85 2.26 -1.10 15.34
C LEU A 85 1.97 -0.11 16.47
N THR A 86 1.85 1.18 16.12
CA THR A 86 1.62 2.27 17.07
C THR A 86 0.15 2.71 17.15
N GLY A 87 -0.62 2.51 16.09
CA GLY A 87 -2.02 2.94 16.05
C GLY A 87 -2.69 2.78 14.70
N TYR A 88 -3.83 3.45 14.56
CA TYR A 88 -4.58 3.53 13.31
C TYR A 88 -5.00 4.96 13.01
N VAL A 89 -4.95 5.32 11.73
CA VAL A 89 -5.45 6.60 11.19
C VAL A 89 -6.79 6.35 10.51
N ILE A 90 -7.79 7.15 10.84
CA ILE A 90 -9.10 7.13 10.18
C ILE A 90 -9.23 8.40 9.34
N SER A 91 -9.43 8.21 8.04
CA SER A 91 -9.58 9.29 7.07
C SER A 91 -10.88 9.16 6.31
N VAL A 92 -11.53 10.29 6.03
CA VAL A 92 -12.77 10.36 5.24
C VAL A 92 -12.57 11.21 4.00
N SER A 93 -13.27 10.85 2.92
CA SER A 93 -13.30 11.63 1.68
C SER A 93 -14.73 11.87 1.24
N TYR A 94 -15.18 13.12 1.32
CA TYR A 94 -16.50 13.52 0.85
C TYR A 94 -16.51 13.65 -0.67
N ASN A 95 -17.49 13.01 -1.32
CA ASN A 95 -17.66 12.92 -2.78
C ASN A 95 -16.39 12.50 -3.55
N ALA A 96 -15.49 11.74 -2.90
CA ALA A 96 -14.24 11.25 -3.46
C ALA A 96 -13.27 12.34 -3.98
N VAL A 97 -13.26 13.51 -3.33
CA VAL A 97 -12.33 14.62 -3.64
C VAL A 97 -10.96 14.35 -3.00
N ASP A 98 -10.79 14.72 -1.72
CA ASP A 98 -9.56 14.49 -0.94
C ASP A 98 -9.86 13.65 0.30
N PHE A 99 -8.87 12.95 0.84
CA PHE A 99 -8.97 12.31 2.16
C PHE A 99 -8.48 13.27 3.25
N THR A 100 -9.33 13.51 4.25
CA THR A 100 -9.01 14.27 5.46
C THR A 100 -8.93 13.30 6.64
N GLU A 101 -7.86 13.39 7.44
CA GLU A 101 -7.75 12.65 8.70
C GLU A 101 -8.81 13.17 9.69
N VAL A 102 -9.64 12.26 10.21
CA VAL A 102 -10.63 12.53 11.26
C VAL A 102 -10.00 12.36 12.63
N THR A 103 -9.20 11.30 12.79
CA THR A 103 -8.57 10.95 14.06
C THR A 103 -7.40 9.97 13.84
N THR A 104 -6.49 9.96 14.81
CA THR A 104 -5.51 8.91 15.03
C THR A 104 -5.79 8.26 16.39
N VAL A 105 -5.87 6.93 16.44
CA VAL A 105 -6.19 6.14 17.64
C VAL A 105 -5.07 5.14 17.96
N ALA A 106 -4.97 4.73 19.22
CA ALA A 106 -3.94 3.78 19.67
C ALA A 106 -4.16 2.36 19.13
N ALA A 107 -3.11 1.52 19.13
CA ALA A 107 -3.12 0.18 18.53
C ALA A 107 -4.11 -0.81 19.20
N ASP A 108 -4.46 -0.59 20.47
CA ASP A 108 -5.47 -1.34 21.22
C ASP A 108 -6.92 -0.93 20.90
N GLN A 109 -7.12 0.27 20.32
CA GLN A 109 -8.44 0.75 19.95
C GLN A 109 -8.86 0.15 18.59
N LEU A 110 -9.94 -0.65 18.60
CA LEU A 110 -10.48 -1.34 17.42
C LEU A 110 -11.87 -0.83 16.97
N SER A 111 -12.29 0.33 17.50
CA SER A 111 -13.53 0.98 17.09
C SER A 111 -13.52 2.49 17.31
N TYR A 112 -14.21 3.22 16.44
CA TYR A 112 -14.40 4.67 16.53
C TYR A 112 -15.78 5.07 16.03
N ALA A 113 -16.47 5.96 16.75
CA ALA A 113 -17.76 6.50 16.32
C ALA A 113 -17.55 7.79 15.53
N ILE A 114 -18.19 7.91 14.37
CA ILE A 114 -18.16 9.12 13.53
C ILE A 114 -19.60 9.59 13.26
N ALA A 115 -19.82 10.90 13.39
CA ALA A 115 -21.14 11.48 13.28
C ALA A 115 -21.58 11.60 11.81
N LYS A 116 -22.88 11.49 11.56
CA LYS A 116 -23.48 11.89 10.30
C LYS A 116 -23.89 13.36 10.41
N VAL A 117 -23.42 14.20 9.49
CA VAL A 117 -23.66 15.66 9.50
C VAL A 117 -24.47 16.15 8.30
N GLY A 118 -24.82 15.26 7.37
CA GLY A 118 -25.65 15.56 6.21
C GLY A 118 -26.08 14.30 5.47
N ASP A 119 -27.20 14.40 4.75
CA ASP A 119 -27.75 13.31 3.94
C ASP A 119 -27.26 13.37 2.48
N GLU A 120 -26.67 14.49 2.04
CA GLU A 120 -26.23 14.66 0.66
C GLU A 120 -24.91 13.94 0.33
N GLY A 121 -24.78 13.54 -0.94
CA GLY A 121 -23.55 12.97 -1.49
C GLY A 121 -23.19 11.59 -0.91
N GLY A 122 -21.89 11.36 -0.74
CA GLY A 122 -21.37 10.16 -0.09
C GLY A 122 -19.97 10.38 0.48
N THR A 123 -19.62 9.56 1.45
CA THR A 123 -18.33 9.61 2.14
C THR A 123 -17.61 8.29 1.97
N GLN A 124 -16.37 8.34 1.46
CA GLN A 124 -15.45 7.19 1.51
C GLN A 124 -14.77 7.16 2.87
N PHE A 125 -14.57 5.95 3.40
CA PHE A 125 -13.84 5.70 4.64
C PHE A 125 -12.56 4.93 4.31
N LEU A 126 -11.44 5.41 4.84
CA LEU A 126 -10.14 4.76 4.82
C LEU A 126 -9.66 4.59 6.26
N LEU A 127 -9.14 3.40 6.56
CA LEU A 127 -8.44 3.09 7.80
C LEU A 127 -7.02 2.67 7.40
N GLN A 128 -6.01 3.19 8.10
CA GLN A 128 -4.62 2.83 7.86
C GLN A 128 -4.00 2.34 9.17
N SER A 129 -3.22 1.26 9.17
CA SER A 129 -2.29 0.97 10.28
C SER A 129 -1.16 1.99 10.26
N VAL A 130 -0.58 2.29 11.43
CA VAL A 130 0.57 3.19 11.58
C VAL A 130 1.65 2.48 12.38
N TYR A 131 2.85 2.38 11.82
CA TYR A 131 4.00 1.76 12.45
C TYR A 131 5.00 2.79 12.98
N SER A 132 5.86 2.39 13.91
CA SER A 132 6.83 3.26 14.59
C SER A 132 7.86 3.91 13.67
N ASP A 133 8.09 3.34 12.49
CA ASP A 133 8.95 3.89 11.43
C ASP A 133 8.23 4.97 10.56
N GLY A 134 6.94 5.23 10.85
CA GLY A 134 6.08 6.15 10.08
C GLY A 134 5.33 5.50 8.92
N THR A 135 5.66 4.25 8.56
CA THR A 135 4.94 3.46 7.55
C THR A 135 3.45 3.35 7.85
N LYS A 136 2.61 3.60 6.83
CA LYS A 136 1.16 3.40 6.90
C LYS A 136 0.71 2.37 5.87
N VAL A 137 -0.25 1.51 6.22
CA VAL A 137 -0.81 0.50 5.28
C VAL A 137 -2.33 0.58 5.23
N ASP A 138 -2.86 0.74 4.02
CA ASP A 138 -4.27 0.99 3.74
C ASP A 138 -5.13 -0.27 3.86
N ALA A 139 -6.19 -0.21 4.68
CA ALA A 139 -7.25 -1.19 4.66
C ALA A 139 -8.18 -1.03 3.44
N LYS A 140 -9.04 -2.03 3.24
CA LYS A 140 -10.07 -2.00 2.20
C LYS A 140 -11.05 -0.84 2.47
N LYS A 141 -10.88 0.27 1.75
CA LYS A 141 -11.83 1.39 1.76
C LYS A 141 -13.22 1.00 1.26
N PHE A 142 -14.24 1.66 1.81
CA PHE A 142 -15.64 1.55 1.39
C PHE A 142 -16.31 2.93 1.39
N SER A 143 -17.55 3.01 0.91
CA SER A 143 -18.30 4.27 0.82
C SER A 143 -19.71 4.12 1.39
N LEU A 144 -20.20 5.15 2.08
CA LEU A 144 -21.59 5.26 2.53
C LEU A 144 -22.27 6.51 1.95
N LYS A 145 -23.61 6.53 1.95
CA LYS A 145 -24.40 7.70 1.55
C LYS A 145 -24.49 8.72 2.69
N GLY A 146 -24.46 9.99 2.33
CA GLY A 146 -24.40 11.11 3.27
C GLY A 146 -22.97 11.54 3.62
N LYS A 147 -22.90 12.62 4.40
CA LYS A 147 -21.67 13.27 4.86
C LYS A 147 -21.36 12.86 6.30
N PHE A 148 -20.14 12.40 6.55
CA PHE A 148 -19.63 12.03 7.88
C PHE A 148 -18.32 12.77 8.17
N GLN A 149 -18.14 13.18 9.42
CA GLN A 149 -16.95 13.89 9.94
C GLN A 149 -16.89 13.75 11.47
#